data_AF-A0A838W743-F1
#
_entry.id   AF-A0A838W743-F1
#
_cell.length_a   1.000
_cell.length_b   1.000
_cell.length_c   1.000
_cell.angle_alpha   90.00
_cell.angle_beta   90.00
_cell.angle_gamma   90.00
#
_symmetry.space_group_name_H-M   'P 1'
#
loop_
_entity.id
_entity.type
_entity.pdbx_description
1 polymer ?
#
loop_
_entity_poly.entity_id
_entity_poly.type
_entity_poly.pdbx_seq_one_letter_code
_entity_poly.pdbx_strand_id
1 'polypeptide(L)' 'MIKKCIYENNTDKKIKLFVKINTLLPKEQRTRMPLFITNDYINKVLYKLEDTHSRQQISENIIKK' A
#
# COMPACT_ATOMS: atom_id res chain seq x y z
N MET A 1 -3.63 -6.15 6.55
CA MET A 1 -2.71 -5.09 7.04
C MET A 1 -2.97 -3.74 6.39
N ILE A 2 -3.19 -3.66 5.06
CA ILE A 2 -3.47 -2.39 4.34
C ILE A 2 -4.67 -1.63 4.93
N LYS A 3 -5.84 -2.27 5.09
CA LYS A 3 -7.03 -1.63 5.71
C LYS A 3 -6.75 -1.06 7.11
N LYS A 4 -5.96 -1.77 7.93
CA LYS A 4 -5.56 -1.29 9.26
C LYS A 4 -4.71 -0.01 9.19
N CYS A 5 -3.86 0.12 8.17
CA CYS A 5 -3.08 1.33 7.92
C CYS A 5 -3.96 2.48 7.39
N ILE A 6 -4.98 2.19 6.57
CA ILE A 6 -5.90 3.19 6.03
C ILE A 6 -6.70 3.85 7.16
N TYR A 7 -7.28 3.05 8.07
CA TYR A 7 -8.14 3.53 9.16
C TYR A 7 -7.41 3.94 10.45
N GLU A 8 -6.07 3.93 10.47
CA GLU A 8 -5.31 4.38 11.65
C GLU A 8 -5.33 5.91 11.73
N ASN A 9 -5.94 6.46 12.80
CA ASN A 9 -6.03 7.91 13.01
C ASN A 9 -4.73 8.51 13.57
N ASN A 10 -3.90 7.72 14.26
CA ASN A 10 -2.64 8.22 14.78
C ASN A 10 -1.56 8.20 13.68
N THR A 11 -1.09 9.38 13.29
CA THR A 11 -0.11 9.56 12.20
C THR A 11 1.17 8.75 12.40
N ASP A 12 1.73 8.72 13.61
CA ASP A 12 2.96 7.98 13.89
C ASP A 12 2.77 6.46 13.77
N LYS A 13 1.65 5.95 14.29
CA LYS A 13 1.28 4.53 14.14
C LYS A 13 1.02 4.19 12.68
N LYS A 14 0.40 5.09 11.93
CA LYS A 14 0.12 4.92 10.50
C LYS A 14 1.42 4.87 9.70
N ILE A 15 2.39 5.74 9.99
CA ILE A 15 3.73 5.69 9.38
C ILE A 15 4.39 4.34 9.67
N LYS A 16 4.41 3.89 10.94
CA LYS A 16 5.00 2.59 11.31
C LYS A 16 4.35 1.41 10.56
N LEU A 17 3.02 1.42 10.45
CA LEU A 17 2.28 0.42 9.68
C LEU A 17 2.63 0.47 8.19
N PHE A 18 2.73 1.67 7.62
CA PHE A 18 3.11 1.88 6.22
C PHE A 18 4.52 1.33 5.94
N VAL A 19 5.50 1.65 6.78
CA VAL A 19 6.86 1.10 6.67
C VAL A 19 6.82 -0.42 6.70
N LYS A 20 6.08 -1.01 7.65
CA LYS A 20 5.99 -2.46 7.79
C LYS A 20 5.38 -3.11 6.54
N ILE A 21 4.29 -2.56 6.01
CA ILE A 21 3.69 -3.03 4.75
C ILE A 21 4.73 -2.95 3.62
N ASN A 22 5.42 -1.82 3.50
CA ASN A 22 6.40 -1.59 2.44
C ASN A 22 7.60 -2.54 2.53
N THR A 23 8.05 -2.91 3.73
CA THR A 23 9.12 -3.91 3.91
C THR A 23 8.70 -5.33 3.54
N LEU A 24 7.42 -5.67 3.70
CA LEU A 24 6.88 -6.99 3.37
C LEU A 24 6.66 -7.17 1.86
N LEU A 25 6.62 -6.08 1.10
CA LEU A 25 6.46 -6.15 -0.36
C LEU A 25 7.77 -6.62 -1.04
N PRO A 26 7.64 -7.37 -2.16
CA PRO A 26 8.74 -7.68 -3.06
C PRO A 26 9.47 -6.40 -3.50
N LYS A 27 10.79 -6.47 -3.72
CA LYS A 27 11.62 -5.29 -4.04
C LYS A 27 11.06 -4.47 -5.20
N GLU A 28 10.48 -5.13 -6.21
CA GLU A 28 9.90 -4.46 -7.39
C GLU A 28 8.61 -3.69 -7.07
N GLN A 29 7.91 -4.06 -6.00
CA GLN A 29 6.65 -3.47 -5.57
C GLN A 29 6.82 -2.48 -4.39
N ARG A 30 8.03 -2.37 -3.83
CA ARG A 30 8.32 -1.43 -2.74
C ARG A 30 8.17 0.00 -3.23
N THR A 31 7.45 0.80 -2.45
CA THR A 31 7.33 2.22 -2.70
C THR A 31 8.56 2.96 -2.16
N ARG A 32 9.04 3.94 -2.91
CA ARG A 32 10.17 4.77 -2.48
C ARG A 32 9.76 5.59 -1.25
N MET A 33 10.42 5.41 -0.12
CA MET A 33 10.11 6.19 1.08
C MET A 33 10.81 7.57 1.02
N PRO A 34 10.06 8.68 0.96
CA PRO A 34 10.63 10.01 1.09
C PRO A 34 11.06 10.28 2.54
N LEU A 35 11.98 11.23 2.73
CA LEU A 35 12.43 11.67 4.05
C LEU A 35 11.31 12.32 4.87
N PHE A 36 10.31 12.89 4.20
CA PHE A 36 9.12 13.47 4.82
C PHE A 36 7.87 12.74 4.32
N ILE A 37 7.17 12.09 5.25
CA ILE A 37 5.99 11.28 4.94
C ILE A 37 4.77 11.96 5.54
N THR A 38 3.85 12.36 4.66
CA THR A 38 2.54 12.89 5.06
C THR A 38 1.49 11.80 5.04
N ASN A 39 0.41 12.01 5.80
CA ASN A 39 -0.77 11.14 5.75
C ASN A 39 -1.32 11.02 4.32
N ASP A 40 -1.30 12.13 3.59
CA ASP A 40 -1.78 12.22 2.20
C ASP A 40 -0.95 11.35 1.24
N TYR A 41 0.38 11.36 1.42
CA TYR A 41 1.28 10.49 0.69
C TYR A 41 0.98 9.01 0.97
N ILE A 42 0.81 8.64 2.25
CA ILE A 42 0.48 7.27 2.67
C ILE A 42 -0.82 6.81 2.00
N ASN A 43 -1.87 7.63 2.06
CA ASN A 43 -3.17 7.31 1.46
C ASN A 43 -3.04 7.07 -0.05
N LYS A 44 -2.32 7.95 -0.75
CA LYS A 44 -2.12 7.84 -2.20
C LYS A 44 -1.39 6.56 -2.59
N VAL A 45 -0.35 6.19 -1.83
CA VAL A 45 0.39 4.94 -2.07
C VAL A 45 -0.46 3.72 -1.76
N LEU A 46 -1.18 3.72 -0.64
CA LEU A 46 -2.04 2.59 -0.25
C LEU A 46 -3.17 2.38 -1.26
N TYR A 47 -3.81 3.45 -1.75
CA TYR A 47 -4.79 3.38 -2.82
C TYR A 47 -4.20 2.81 -4.10
N LYS A 48 -2.99 3.23 -4.48
CA LYS A 48 -2.31 2.70 -5.67
C LYS A 48 -1.96 1.22 -5.51
N LEU A 49 -1.55 0.79 -4.32
CA LEU A 49 -1.29 -0.63 -4.02
C LEU A 49 -2.58 -1.46 -4.07
N GLU A 50 -3.67 -0.97 -3.47
CA GLU A 50 -4.98 -1.63 -3.51
C GLU A 50 -5.52 -1.75 -4.93
N ASP A 51 -5.38 -0.71 -5.74
CA ASP A 51 -5.80 -0.69 -7.14
C ASP A 51 -4.91 -1.58 -8.03
N THR A 52 -3.59 -1.60 -7.80
CA THR A 52 -2.68 -2.51 -8.52
C THR A 52 -3.01 -3.98 -8.22
N HIS A 53 -3.30 -4.31 -6.96
CA HIS A 53 -3.75 -5.66 -6.58
C HIS A 53 -5.16 -5.99 -7.09
N SER A 54 -6.06 -5.00 -7.17
CA SER A 54 -7.41 -5.18 -7.73
C SER A 54 -7.36 -5.43 -9.24
N ARG A 55 -6.47 -4.75 -9.98
CA ARG A 55 -6.25 -5.00 -11.41
C ARG A 55 -5.59 -6.35 -11.68
N GLN A 56 -4.67 -6.80 -10.81
CA GLN A 56 -4.06 -8.13 -10.92
C GLN A 56 -5.08 -9.26 -10.77
N GLN A 57 -6.09 -9.10 -9.90
CA GLN A 57 -7.19 -10.07 -9.79
C GLN A 57 -8.10 -10.10 -11.04
N ILE A 58 -8.24 -8.99 -11.77
CA ILE A 58 -9.02 -8.94 -13.01
C ILE A 58 -8.26 -9.66 -14.14
N SER A 59 -6.95 -9.47 -14.25
CA SER A 59 -6.14 -10.15 -15.28
C SER A 59 -6.05 -11.67 -15.09
N GLU A 60 -6.02 -12.16 -13.85
CA GLU A 60 -5.97 -13.61 -13.59
C GLU A 60 -7.32 -14.31 -13.83
N ASN A 61 -8.44 -13.59 -13.71
CA ASN A 61 -9.78 -14.12 -13.94
C ASN A 61 -10.22 -14.09 -15.41
N ILE A 62 -9.57 -13.31 -16.28
CA ILE A 62 -9.85 -13.29 -17.72
C ILE A 62 -9.09 -14.41 -18.45
N ILE A 63 -7.92 -14.83 -17.97
CA ILE A 63 -7.10 -15.88 -18.61
C ILE A 63 -7.61 -17.31 -18.27
N LYS A 64 -8.49 -17.47 -17.28
CA LYS A 64 -9.07 -18.76 -16.88
C LYS A 64 -10.48 -19.03 -17.42
N LYS A 65 -10.95 -18.28 -18.43
CA LYS A 65 -12.28 -18.47 -19.02
C LYS A 65 -12.21 -19.00 -20.44
#